data_AF-A0AAJ0TGS9-F1
#
_entry.id   AF-A0AAJ0TGS9-F1
#
_cell.length_a   1.000
_cell.length_b   1.000
_cell.length_c   1.000
_cell.angle_alpha   90.00
_cell.angle_beta   90.00
_cell.angle_gamma   90.00
#
_symmetry.space_group_name_H-M   'P 1'
#
loop_
_entity.id
_entity.type
_entity.pdbx_description
1 polymer ?
#
loop_
_entity_poly.entity_id
_entity_poly.type
_entity_poly.pdbx_seq_one_letter_code
_entity_poly.pdbx_strand_id
1 'polypeptide(L)'
;MKIADIKLGLSGITVEAKVVEKGEPRDVNTKYGVKSVADSVLEDETGQIKLSLWEEQINSVSVGDNVIVKGAYVTQFRNVLQLSMPKGGKLEVVK
;
A
#
# COMPACT_ATOMS: atom_id res chain seq x y z
N MET A 1 2.58 -13.10 -3.53
CA MET A 1 3.62 -12.62 -4.47
C MET A 1 4.67 -11.90 -3.65
N LYS A 2 5.95 -12.12 -3.96
CA LYS A 2 7.07 -11.53 -3.24
C LYS A 2 7.32 -10.09 -3.70
N ILE A 3 7.86 -9.25 -2.81
CA ILE A 3 8.10 -7.83 -3.09
C ILE A 3 9.17 -7.65 -4.18
N ALA A 4 10.23 -8.47 -4.16
CA ALA A 4 11.30 -8.38 -5.15
C ALA A 4 10.84 -8.61 -6.61
N ASP A 5 9.74 -9.35 -6.81
CA ASP A 5 9.18 -9.64 -8.13
C ASP A 5 8.23 -8.55 -8.65
N ILE A 6 7.95 -7.54 -7.82
CA ILE A 6 7.00 -6.47 -8.16
C ILE A 6 7.61 -5.55 -9.21
N LYS A 7 6.95 -5.49 -10.37
CA LYS A 7 7.34 -4.65 -11.52
C LYS A 7 6.22 -3.72 -11.93
N LEU A 8 6.59 -2.64 -12.58
CA LEU A 8 5.66 -1.68 -13.16
C LEU A 8 4.68 -2.35 -14.13
N GLY A 9 3.41 -1.97 -14.03
CA GLY A 9 2.36 -2.51 -14.87
C GLY A 9 1.71 -3.79 -14.36
N LEU A 10 2.18 -4.37 -13.23
CA LEU A 10 1.47 -5.46 -12.59
C LEU A 10 0.19 -4.95 -11.89
N SER A 11 -0.90 -5.69 -12.07
CA SER A 11 -2.20 -5.43 -11.47
C SER A 11 -2.83 -6.71 -10.96
N GLY A 12 -3.67 -6.62 -9.92
CA GLY A 12 -4.32 -7.80 -9.35
C GLY A 12 -3.38 -8.66 -8.50
N ILE A 13 -2.30 -8.08 -8.00
CA ILE A 13 -1.30 -8.81 -7.22
C ILE A 13 -1.74 -8.93 -5.76
N THR A 14 -1.37 -10.06 -5.15
CA THR A 14 -1.56 -10.31 -3.73
C THR A 14 -0.22 -10.37 -3.04
N VAL A 15 0.00 -9.50 -2.05
CA VAL A 15 1.26 -9.38 -1.31
C VAL A 15 0.95 -9.50 0.19
N GLU A 16 1.76 -10.28 0.88
CA GLU A 16 1.72 -10.44 2.33
C GLU A 16 3.01 -9.83 2.86
N ALA A 17 2.89 -8.85 3.75
CA ALA A 17 4.04 -8.12 4.26
C ALA A 17 3.72 -7.48 5.60
N LYS A 18 4.76 -7.15 6.37
CA LYS A 18 4.65 -6.47 7.65
C LYS A 18 4.80 -4.97 7.48
N VAL A 19 3.99 -4.19 8.18
CA VAL A 19 4.12 -2.74 8.20
C VAL A 19 5.27 -2.38 9.14
N VAL A 20 6.35 -1.85 8.58
CA VAL A 20 7.52 -1.42 9.36
C VAL A 20 7.55 0.08 9.60
N GLU A 21 6.89 0.84 8.73
CA GLU A 21 6.81 2.29 8.85
C GLU A 21 5.46 2.78 8.34
N LYS A 22 4.98 3.88 8.90
CA LYS A 22 3.77 4.57 8.45
C LYS A 22 4.05 6.07 8.46
N GLY A 23 4.02 6.66 7.27
CA GLY A 23 4.13 8.10 7.10
C GLY A 23 2.87 8.83 7.53
N GLU A 24 2.99 10.15 7.66
CA GLU A 24 1.87 11.01 8.02
C GLU A 24 0.81 11.05 6.90
N PRO A 25 -0.49 11.00 7.25
CA PRO A 25 -1.55 11.22 6.29
C PRO A 25 -1.46 12.64 5.71
N ARG A 26 -1.58 12.73 4.38
CA ARG A 26 -1.64 13.98 3.64
C ARG A 26 -2.93 14.06 2.85
N ASP A 27 -3.51 15.25 2.80
CA ASP A 27 -4.69 15.52 2.00
C ASP A 27 -4.32 15.83 0.55
N VAL A 28 -4.82 15.00 -0.36
CA VAL A 28 -4.68 15.16 -1.81
C VAL A 28 -6.00 15.62 -2.42
N ASN A 29 -5.94 16.68 -3.21
CA ASN A 29 -7.09 17.17 -3.95
C ASN A 29 -7.31 16.29 -5.18
N THR A 30 -8.35 15.48 -5.17
CA THR A 30 -8.73 14.63 -6.32
C THR A 30 -9.91 15.25 -7.06
N LYS A 31 -10.17 14.80 -8.29
CA LYS A 31 -11.35 15.23 -9.09
C LYS A 31 -12.70 15.00 -8.38
N TYR A 32 -12.71 14.15 -7.35
CA TYR A 32 -13.90 13.78 -6.57
C TYR A 32 -13.93 14.44 -5.18
N GLY A 33 -12.99 15.33 -4.87
CA GLY A 33 -12.87 15.99 -3.57
C GLY A 33 -11.50 15.77 -2.91
N VAL A 34 -11.34 16.36 -1.72
CA VAL A 34 -10.17 16.14 -0.86
C VAL A 34 -10.22 14.71 -0.32
N LYS A 35 -9.11 13.98 -0.48
CA LYS A 35 -8.93 12.64 0.09
C LYS A 35 -7.64 12.58 0.89
N SER A 36 -7.65 11.90 2.02
CA SER A 36 -6.44 11.65 2.80
C SER A 36 -5.74 10.38 2.28
N VAL A 37 -4.43 10.49 2.05
CA VAL A 37 -3.55 9.38 1.66
C VAL A 37 -2.35 9.33 2.60
N ALA A 38 -1.96 8.14 3.05
CA ALA A 38 -0.73 7.94 3.83
C ALA A 38 0.14 6.90 3.14
N ASP A 39 1.44 7.14 3.09
CA ASP A 39 2.39 6.18 2.55
C ASP A 39 2.95 5.34 3.70
N SER A 40 2.74 4.02 3.66
CA SER A 40 3.34 3.07 4.60
C SER A 40 4.43 2.27 3.93
N VAL A 41 5.43 1.82 4.70
CA VAL A 41 6.47 0.91 4.24
C VAL A 41 6.11 -0.48 4.71
N LEU A 42 5.97 -1.37 3.74
CA LEU A 42 5.80 -2.80 3.94
C LEU A 42 7.12 -3.50 3.72
N GLU A 43 7.43 -4.45 4.58
CA GLU A 43 8.60 -5.31 4.51
C GLU A 43 8.18 -6.78 4.46
N ASP A 44 8.80 -7.51 3.54
CA ASP A 44 8.72 -8.97 3.45
C ASP A 44 10.15 -9.52 3.37
N GLU A 45 10.30 -10.84 3.42
CA GLU A 45 11.57 -11.56 3.32
C GLU A 45 12.42 -11.19 2.08
N THR A 46 11.79 -10.62 1.06
CA THR A 46 12.43 -10.30 -0.22
C THR A 46 12.80 -8.83 -0.39
N GLY A 47 12.31 -7.94 0.48
CA GLY A 47 12.59 -6.52 0.40
C GLY A 47 11.47 -5.64 0.97
N GLN A 48 11.52 -4.37 0.62
CA GLN A 48 10.61 -3.34 1.12
C GLN A 48 9.87 -2.64 -0.03
N ILE A 49 8.61 -2.27 0.19
CA ILE A 49 7.81 -1.51 -0.78
C ILE A 49 6.90 -0.51 -0.07
N LYS A 50 6.63 0.61 -0.73
CA LYS A 50 5.66 1.59 -0.23
C LYS A 50 4.24 1.17 -0.60
N LEU A 51 3.29 1.30 0.30
CA LEU A 51 1.86 1.13 0.07
C LEU A 51 1.14 2.46 0.35
N SER A 52 0.34 2.92 -0.60
CA SER A 52 -0.52 4.09 -0.41
C SER A 52 -1.86 3.64 0.20
N LEU A 53 -2.06 4.02 1.47
CA LEU A 53 -3.29 3.82 2.24
C LEU A 53 -4.23 5.00 2.06
N TRP A 54 -5.51 4.75 1.82
CA TRP A 54 -6.50 5.81 1.58
C TRP A 54 -7.53 5.87 2.71
N GLU A 55 -7.92 7.09 3.12
CA GLU A 55 -9.03 7.35 4.03
C GLU A 55 -8.99 6.44 5.29
N GLU A 56 -10.02 5.61 5.49
CA GLU A 56 -10.16 4.70 6.63
C GLU A 56 -9.07 3.63 6.69
N GLN A 57 -8.46 3.26 5.56
CA GLN A 57 -7.37 2.27 5.54
C GLN A 57 -6.16 2.77 6.33
N ILE A 58 -5.97 4.09 6.37
CA ILE A 58 -4.90 4.72 7.15
C ILE A 58 -5.09 4.39 8.62
N ASN A 59 -6.32 4.45 9.15
CA ASN A 59 -6.58 4.21 10.57
C ASN A 59 -6.68 2.71 10.93
N SER A 60 -7.01 1.85 9.96
CA SER A 60 -7.06 0.39 10.17
C SER A 60 -5.69 -0.27 10.31
N VAL A 61 -4.62 0.36 9.83
CA VAL A 61 -3.28 -0.24 9.78
C VAL A 61 -2.33 0.48 10.74
N SER A 62 -1.63 -0.30 11.57
CA SER A 62 -0.58 0.20 12.48
C SER A 62 0.79 -0.36 12.14
N VAL A 63 1.83 0.35 12.58
CA VAL A 63 3.22 -0.14 12.49
C VAL A 63 3.34 -1.38 13.37
N GLY A 64 3.91 -2.44 12.80
CA GLY A 64 4.07 -3.75 13.44
C GLY A 64 3.02 -4.78 13.02
N ASP A 65 1.91 -4.37 12.40
CA ASP A 65 0.88 -5.30 11.93
C ASP A 65 1.34 -6.04 10.66
N ASN A 66 0.94 -7.31 10.53
CA ASN A 66 1.04 -8.02 9.26
C ASN A 66 -0.20 -7.72 8.42
N VAL A 67 -0.01 -7.36 7.15
CA VAL A 67 -1.12 -7.04 6.24
C VAL A 67 -1.03 -7.90 4.98
N ILE A 68 -2.20 -8.32 4.53
CA ILE A 68 -2.41 -9.01 3.27
C ILE A 68 -3.14 -8.05 2.33
N VAL A 69 -2.45 -7.62 1.29
CA VAL A 69 -2.99 -6.72 0.28
C VAL A 69 -3.39 -7.56 -0.93
N LYS A 70 -4.70 -7.68 -1.19
CA LYS A 70 -5.26 -8.43 -2.32
C LYS A 70 -5.74 -7.50 -3.42
N GLY A 71 -5.32 -7.79 -4.64
CA GLY A 71 -5.75 -7.05 -5.82
C GLY A 71 -5.09 -5.68 -5.96
N ALA A 72 -3.91 -5.47 -5.38
CA ALA A 72 -3.15 -4.24 -5.57
C ALA A 72 -2.60 -4.13 -7.00
N TYR A 73 -2.23 -2.91 -7.37
CA TYR A 73 -1.49 -2.63 -8.59
C TYR A 73 -0.25 -1.80 -8.28
N VAL A 74 0.75 -1.94 -9.13
CA VAL A 74 2.02 -1.24 -9.01
C VAL A 74 1.93 0.05 -9.77
N THR A 75 2.19 1.15 -9.07
CA THR A 75 2.33 2.47 -9.68
C THR A 75 3.72 3.02 -9.37
N GLN A 76 4.16 3.99 -10.16
CA GLN A 76 5.42 4.70 -9.95
C GLN A 76 5.12 6.16 -9.73
N PHE A 77 5.64 6.69 -8.63
CA PHE A 77 5.58 8.11 -8.33
C PHE A 77 6.98 8.62 -8.06
N ARG A 78 7.40 9.64 -8.83
CA ARG A 78 8.75 10.23 -8.74
C ARG A 78 9.88 9.19 -8.78
N ASN A 79 9.78 8.21 -9.69
CA ASN A 79 10.74 7.10 -9.84
C ASN A 79 10.80 6.11 -8.67
N VAL A 80 9.85 6.17 -7.72
CA VAL A 80 9.71 5.19 -6.66
C VAL A 80 8.51 4.30 -6.96
N LEU A 81 8.72 2.99 -6.91
CA LEU A 81 7.63 2.01 -6.98
C LEU A 81 6.82 2.04 -5.70
N GLN A 82 5.51 2.07 -5.86
CA GLN A 82 4.56 1.99 -4.76
C GLN A 82 3.37 1.13 -5.16
N LEU A 83 2.83 0.44 -4.18
CA LEU A 83 1.58 -0.30 -4.28
C LEU A 83 0.43 0.65 -4.03
N SER A 84 -0.57 0.57 -4.89
CA SER A 84 -1.84 1.22 -4.70
C SER A 84 -2.96 0.21 -4.83
N MET A 85 -4.04 0.45 -4.10
CA MET A 85 -5.19 -0.44 -4.10
C MET A 85 -6.29 0.16 -4.98
N PRO A 86 -6.94 -0.64 -5.84
CA PRO A 86 -8.12 -0.19 -6.56
C PRO A 86 -9.31 -0.16 -5.59
N LYS A 87 -10.41 0.48 -6.00
CA LYS A 87 -11.67 0.52 -5.22
C LYS A 87 -12.20 -0.86 -4.80
N GLY A 88 -11.85 -1.93 -5.53
CA GLY A 88 -12.23 -3.32 -5.22
C GLY A 88 -11.12 -4.15 -4.56
N GLY A 89 -9.97 -3.55 -4.25
CA GLY A 89 -8.89 -4.23 -3.54
C GLY A 89 -9.27 -4.46 -2.08
N LYS A 90 -8.76 -5.54 -1.49
CA LYS A 90 -8.98 -5.86 -0.07
C LYS A 90 -7.68 -5.77 0.69
N LEU A 91 -7.72 -5.10 1.84
CA LEU A 91 -6.62 -5.05 2.79
C LEU A 91 -7.09 -5.78 4.04
N GLU A 92 -6.39 -6.84 4.39
CA GLU A 92 -6.67 -7.65 5.57
C GLU A 92 -5.51 -7.53 6.54
N VAL A 93 -5.80 -7.14 7.78
CA VAL A 93 -4.79 -7.09 8.85
C VAL A 93 -4.79 -8.43 9.56
N VAL A 94 -3.66 -9.12 9.52
CA VAL A 94 -3.43 -10.40 10.20
C VAL A 94 -2.70 -10.07 11.49
N LYS A 95 -3.39 -10.20 12.62
CA LYS A 95 -2.81 -10.05 13.97
C LYS A 95 -2.22 -11.35 14.47
#